data_AF-A0A2M7XIY8-F1
#
_entry.id   AF-A0A2M7XIY8-F1
#
_cell.length_a   1.000
_cell.length_b   1.000
_cell.length_c   1.000
_cell.angle_alpha   90.00
_cell.angle_beta   90.00
_cell.angle_gamma   90.00
#
_symmetry.space_group_name_H-M   'P 1'
#
loop_
_entity.id
_entity.type
_entity.pdbx_description
1 polymer ?
#
loop_
_entity_poly.entity_id
_entity_poly.type
_entity_poly.pdbx_seq_one_letter_code
_entity_poly.pdbx_strand_id
1 'polypeptide(L)'
;MEDLQNLGISQFTTMPTSVQEKNVFNEPNNQSGWQVIGRAFLGLAVGGIIAALLFVILTFIGGMFITALGGADATGGLASRPNPLLPLILLFIGFLSTFIGNISVSGLYSLFYGKKYTNATKTFGLLLLTNGILFFILAPIYLVFSKDVQTLFIVLGFHVLFSVFISACQVEFSSNPNYSGSAFMGNIIGFAAALLMYAIIYKSATTGDTQKQTYLLMLLPSILGYTLIPLGAGLREKIYYKFYEMGNNGFFIPSPSDSGQILTGEDKLRNEIEDINIEG
;
A
#
# COMPACT_ATOMS: atom_id res chain seq x y z
N MET A 1 -4.76 43.90 -61.25
CA MET A 1 -3.29 43.77 -61.23
C MET A 1 -2.85 44.30 -59.88
N GLU A 2 -3.02 43.54 -58.79
CA GLU A 2 -2.18 42.37 -58.45
C GLU A 2 -0.72 42.85 -58.34
N ASP A 3 0.00 42.70 -57.24
CA ASP A 3 0.05 41.62 -56.26
C ASP A 3 0.66 42.19 -54.96
N LEU A 4 0.09 41.91 -53.77
CA LEU A 4 0.39 40.72 -52.96
C LEU A 4 1.89 40.50 -52.73
N GLN A 5 2.39 40.97 -51.57
CA GLN A 5 3.32 40.24 -50.69
C GLN A 5 3.80 41.15 -49.54
N ASN A 6 3.03 41.18 -48.45
CA ASN A 6 3.66 41.01 -47.13
C ASN A 6 2.63 40.42 -46.17
N LEU A 7 2.35 39.14 -46.43
CA LEU A 7 1.84 38.18 -45.48
C LEU A 7 2.80 38.12 -44.29
N GLY A 8 2.26 38.03 -43.06
CA GLY A 8 2.97 37.25 -42.07
C GLY A 8 2.74 37.60 -40.61
N ILE A 9 1.68 37.01 -40.05
CA ILE A 9 1.73 36.28 -38.77
C ILE A 9 1.67 37.13 -37.49
N SER A 10 0.52 36.96 -36.84
CA SER A 10 0.25 37.04 -35.41
C SER A 10 1.50 36.99 -34.51
N GLN A 11 1.80 38.08 -33.83
CA GLN A 11 2.44 37.97 -32.52
C GLN A 11 1.36 37.65 -31.49
N PHE A 12 0.88 36.40 -31.57
CA PHE A 12 0.50 35.66 -30.37
C PHE A 12 1.77 35.63 -29.54
N THR A 13 1.86 36.46 -28.51
CA THR A 13 2.92 36.36 -27.52
C THR A 13 2.79 34.97 -26.91
N THR A 14 3.56 34.03 -27.44
CA THR A 14 3.70 32.72 -26.83
C THR A 14 4.24 32.97 -25.44
N MET A 15 3.43 32.66 -24.44
CA MET A 15 3.90 32.55 -23.07
C MET A 15 5.19 31.73 -23.08
N PRO A 16 6.23 32.15 -22.35
CA PRO A 16 7.51 31.48 -22.35
C PRO A 16 7.29 30.01 -21.98
N THR A 17 7.64 29.13 -22.93
CA THR A 17 7.60 27.66 -22.87
C THR A 17 8.65 27.10 -21.92
N SER A 18 9.00 27.81 -20.85
CA SER A 18 10.00 27.40 -19.86
C SER A 18 9.40 26.90 -18.54
N VAL A 19 8.07 26.78 -18.43
CA VAL A 19 7.38 26.26 -17.22
C VAL A 19 6.79 24.85 -17.43
N GLN A 20 7.09 24.17 -18.54
CA GLN A 20 6.48 22.86 -18.82
C GLN A 20 7.17 21.64 -18.20
N GLU A 21 8.27 21.80 -17.45
CA GLU A 21 9.03 20.63 -16.96
C GLU A 21 8.79 20.25 -15.48
N LYS A 22 7.86 20.89 -14.76
CA LYS A 22 7.72 20.66 -13.30
C LYS A 22 6.30 20.42 -12.79
N ASN A 23 5.49 19.67 -13.53
CA ASN A 23 4.12 19.29 -13.10
C ASN A 23 3.92 17.80 -12.82
N VAL A 24 4.98 16.99 -12.72
CA VAL A 24 4.82 15.55 -12.45
C VAL A 24 4.35 15.28 -11.00
N PHE A 25 4.46 16.25 -10.08
CA PHE A 25 4.18 16.07 -8.65
C PHE A 25 3.13 17.02 -8.05
N ASN A 26 2.53 17.92 -8.83
CA ASN A 26 1.69 19.01 -8.26
C ASN A 26 0.19 18.71 -8.20
N GLU A 27 -0.30 17.70 -8.92
CA GLU A 27 -1.72 17.35 -8.93
C GLU A 27 -1.98 15.97 -8.31
N PRO A 28 -3.16 15.77 -7.67
CA PRO A 28 -3.58 14.44 -7.28
C PRO A 28 -3.82 13.62 -8.55
N ASN A 29 -3.47 12.35 -8.52
CA ASN A 29 -3.51 11.55 -9.75
C ASN A 29 -4.96 11.23 -10.18
N ASN A 30 -5.28 11.58 -11.42
CA ASN A 30 -6.60 11.40 -12.01
C ASN A 30 -6.82 9.96 -12.46
N GLN A 31 -7.35 9.13 -11.56
CA GLN A 31 -7.59 7.72 -11.87
C GLN A 31 -8.95 7.48 -12.51
N SER A 32 -8.95 6.71 -13.60
CA SER A 32 -10.19 6.21 -14.19
C SER A 32 -10.83 5.14 -13.29
N GLY A 33 -12.15 4.96 -13.38
CA GLY A 33 -12.85 3.90 -12.63
C GLY A 33 -12.30 2.50 -12.92
N TRP A 34 -11.86 2.26 -14.15
CA TRP A 34 -11.23 1.01 -14.56
C TRP A 34 -9.87 0.79 -13.90
N GLN A 35 -9.12 1.85 -13.61
CA GLN A 35 -7.85 1.73 -12.89
C GLN A 35 -8.07 1.34 -11.43
N VAL A 36 -9.14 1.83 -10.78
CA VAL A 36 -9.51 1.43 -9.42
C VAL A 36 -9.85 -0.07 -9.36
N ILE A 37 -10.66 -0.54 -10.32
CA ILE A 37 -11.01 -1.96 -10.44
C ILE A 37 -9.76 -2.80 -10.75
N GLY A 38 -8.90 -2.34 -11.65
CA GLY A 38 -7.65 -3.01 -12.01
C GLY A 38 -6.70 -3.18 -10.83
N ARG A 39 -6.58 -2.18 -9.96
CA ARG A 39 -5.78 -2.26 -8.71
C ARG A 39 -6.28 -3.34 -7.78
N ALA A 40 -7.60 -3.41 -7.57
CA ALA A 40 -8.23 -4.42 -6.75
C ALA A 40 -8.06 -5.83 -7.35
N PHE A 41 -8.17 -5.96 -8.67
CA PHE A 41 -7.97 -7.25 -9.35
C PHE A 41 -6.52 -7.75 -9.27
N LEU A 42 -5.54 -6.88 -9.51
CA LEU A 42 -4.12 -7.20 -9.31
C LEU A 42 -3.85 -7.59 -7.85
N GLY A 43 -4.45 -6.85 -6.91
CA GLY A 43 -4.41 -7.14 -5.49
C GLY A 43 -4.99 -8.52 -5.16
N LEU A 44 -6.15 -8.85 -5.70
CA LEU A 44 -6.79 -10.16 -5.54
C LEU A 44 -5.91 -11.30 -6.08
N ALA A 45 -5.32 -11.11 -7.27
CA ALA A 45 -4.42 -12.11 -7.86
C ALA A 45 -3.19 -12.37 -6.98
N VAL A 46 -2.52 -11.30 -6.50
CA VAL A 46 -1.37 -11.44 -5.59
C VAL A 46 -1.81 -12.06 -4.27
N GLY A 47 -2.92 -11.60 -3.69
CA GLY A 47 -3.47 -12.16 -2.45
C GLY A 47 -3.79 -13.65 -2.56
N GLY A 48 -4.33 -14.09 -3.70
CA GLY A 48 -4.57 -15.50 -3.99
C GLY A 48 -3.28 -16.31 -4.11
N ILE A 49 -2.25 -15.78 -4.79
CA ILE A 49 -0.94 -16.43 -4.90
C ILE A 49 -0.28 -16.56 -3.52
N ILE A 50 -0.30 -15.50 -2.71
CA ILE A 50 0.26 -15.53 -1.35
C ILE A 50 -0.52 -16.48 -0.45
N ALA A 51 -1.85 -16.52 -0.55
CA ALA A 51 -2.66 -17.49 0.17
C ALA A 51 -2.30 -18.93 -0.24
N ALA A 52 -2.16 -19.22 -1.54
CA ALA A 52 -1.73 -20.53 -2.00
C ALA A 52 -0.33 -20.91 -1.49
N LEU A 53 0.60 -19.95 -1.50
CA LEU A 53 1.95 -20.13 -0.98
C LEU A 53 1.95 -20.41 0.53
N LEU A 54 1.18 -19.64 1.31
CA LEU A 54 0.99 -19.89 2.74
C LEU A 54 0.39 -21.26 3.01
N PHE A 55 -0.62 -21.67 2.23
CA PHE A 55 -1.23 -22.98 2.34
C PHE A 55 -0.21 -24.11 2.12
N VAL A 56 0.60 -24.03 1.05
CA VAL A 56 1.62 -25.04 0.73
C VAL A 56 2.68 -25.11 1.84
N ILE A 57 3.21 -23.95 2.26
CA ILE A 57 4.24 -23.87 3.30
C ILE A 57 3.71 -24.46 4.61
N LEU A 58 2.50 -24.10 5.02
CA LEU A 58 1.94 -24.52 6.30
C LEU A 58 1.45 -25.97 6.27
N THR A 59 1.03 -26.50 5.13
CA THR A 59 0.74 -27.93 4.97
C THR A 59 2.02 -28.75 5.06
N PHE A 60 3.10 -28.30 4.40
CA PHE A 60 4.40 -28.97 4.42
C PHE A 60 5.02 -28.96 5.82
N ILE A 61 5.03 -27.79 6.46
CA ILE A 61 5.55 -27.60 7.82
C ILE A 61 4.66 -28.32 8.85
N GLY A 62 3.34 -28.30 8.68
CA GLY A 62 2.40 -29.06 9.51
C GLY A 62 2.65 -30.57 9.44
N GLY A 63 2.95 -31.10 8.25
CA GLY A 63 3.40 -32.49 8.08
C GLY A 63 4.70 -32.78 8.81
N MET A 64 5.67 -31.87 8.78
CA MET A 64 6.93 -32.00 9.52
C MET A 64 6.74 -31.90 11.04
N PHE A 65 5.84 -31.07 11.54
CA PHE A 65 5.56 -30.97 12.97
C PHE A 65 4.79 -32.18 13.51
N ILE A 66 3.81 -32.69 12.76
CA ILE A 66 3.10 -33.92 13.13
C ILE A 66 4.07 -35.12 13.11
N THR A 67 4.98 -35.18 12.14
CA THR A 67 5.95 -36.29 12.02
C THR A 67 7.10 -36.18 13.04
N ALA A 68 7.57 -34.97 13.36
CA ALA A 68 8.60 -34.74 14.39
C ALA A 68 8.05 -34.89 15.83
N LEU A 69 6.75 -34.69 16.04
CA LEU A 69 6.04 -35.01 17.28
C LEU A 69 5.51 -36.46 17.31
N GLY A 70 5.40 -37.12 16.15
CA GLY A 70 5.01 -38.53 16.01
C GLY A 70 6.00 -39.54 16.59
N GLY A 71 7.14 -39.07 17.12
CA GLY A 71 8.02 -39.86 17.99
C GLY A 71 7.58 -39.90 19.45
N ALA A 72 6.50 -39.21 19.84
CA ALA A 72 6.13 -39.03 21.24
C ALA A 72 4.67 -39.38 21.61
N ASP A 73 3.89 -40.04 20.76
CA ASP A 73 2.53 -40.51 21.12
C ASP A 73 2.09 -41.74 20.30
N ALA A 74 2.74 -42.88 20.54
CA ALA A 74 2.00 -44.14 20.54
C ALA A 74 1.32 -44.22 21.92
N THR A 75 -0.01 -44.25 21.95
CA THR A 75 -0.89 -44.43 23.13
C THR A 75 -1.29 -43.18 23.94
N GLY A 76 -2.38 -42.54 23.48
CA GLY A 76 -3.48 -42.05 24.33
C GLY A 76 -3.19 -41.04 25.45
N GLY A 77 -3.59 -39.77 25.23
CA GLY A 77 -4.03 -38.87 26.30
C GLY A 77 -3.33 -37.52 26.36
N LEU A 78 -4.04 -36.48 25.90
CA LEU A 78 -3.88 -35.05 26.22
C LEU A 78 -2.51 -34.57 26.77
N ALA A 79 -1.63 -34.12 25.86
CA ALA A 79 -1.01 -32.79 25.90
C ALA A 79 0.02 -32.65 24.78
N SER A 80 -0.46 -32.39 23.56
CA SER A 80 0.37 -31.87 22.48
C SER A 80 0.91 -30.49 22.88
N ARG A 81 2.06 -30.47 23.58
CA ARG A 81 2.79 -29.24 23.88
C ARG A 81 3.09 -28.54 22.56
N PRO A 82 2.61 -27.31 22.33
CA PRO A 82 2.95 -26.57 21.12
C PRO A 82 4.47 -26.41 21.06
N ASN A 83 5.06 -26.74 19.91
CA ASN A 83 6.50 -26.66 19.72
C ASN A 83 6.98 -25.23 20.01
N PRO A 84 7.97 -25.02 20.89
CA PRO A 84 8.44 -23.68 21.27
C PRO A 84 8.99 -22.87 20.08
N LEU A 85 9.31 -23.53 18.96
CA LEU A 85 9.77 -22.88 17.72
C LEU A 85 8.65 -22.45 16.78
N LEU A 86 7.42 -22.97 16.95
CA LEU A 86 6.28 -22.61 16.12
C LEU A 86 6.02 -21.09 16.01
N PRO A 87 5.99 -20.30 17.10
CA PRO A 87 5.78 -18.85 17.00
C PRO A 87 6.87 -18.15 16.17
N LEU A 88 8.14 -18.55 16.29
CA LEU A 88 9.22 -17.99 15.47
C LEU A 88 9.07 -18.35 14.00
N ILE A 89 8.66 -19.59 13.72
CA ILE A 89 8.45 -20.06 12.35
C ILE A 89 7.28 -19.29 11.70
N LEU A 90 6.16 -19.14 12.41
CA LEU A 90 5.02 -18.36 11.92
C LEU A 90 5.35 -16.88 11.75
N LEU A 91 6.18 -16.30 12.63
CA LEU A 91 6.68 -14.94 12.48
C LEU A 91 7.50 -14.80 11.18
N PHE A 92 8.42 -15.74 10.92
CA PHE A 92 9.26 -15.72 9.73
C PHE A 92 8.46 -15.95 8.45
N ILE A 93 7.49 -16.86 8.47
CA ILE A 93 6.55 -17.10 7.37
C ILE A 93 5.71 -15.84 7.11
N GLY A 94 5.19 -15.20 8.17
CA GLY A 94 4.47 -13.94 8.07
C GLY A 94 5.31 -12.88 7.36
N PHE A 95 6.53 -12.65 7.84
CA PHE A 95 7.47 -11.70 7.25
C PHE A 95 7.77 -12.01 5.77
N LEU A 96 8.15 -13.25 5.45
CA LEU A 96 8.57 -13.60 4.09
C LEU A 96 7.40 -13.51 3.11
N SER A 97 6.22 -14.03 3.50
CA SER A 97 5.03 -14.00 2.67
C SER A 97 4.52 -12.57 2.41
N THR A 98 4.53 -11.70 3.43
CA THR A 98 4.13 -10.30 3.24
C THR A 98 5.18 -9.53 2.47
N PHE A 99 6.47 -9.75 2.71
CA PHE A 99 7.53 -9.10 1.97
C PHE A 99 7.44 -9.40 0.46
N ILE A 100 7.31 -10.68 0.10
CA ILE A 100 7.16 -11.12 -1.30
C ILE A 100 5.90 -10.52 -1.93
N GLY A 101 4.76 -10.58 -1.23
CA GLY A 101 3.51 -10.08 -1.77
C GLY A 101 3.49 -8.55 -1.93
N ASN A 102 4.04 -7.80 -0.96
CA ASN A 102 4.14 -6.34 -1.01
C ASN A 102 5.04 -5.88 -2.16
N ILE A 103 6.17 -6.55 -2.39
CA ILE A 103 7.03 -6.29 -3.55
C ILE A 103 6.29 -6.62 -4.86
N SER A 104 5.60 -7.76 -4.90
CA SER A 104 4.86 -8.19 -6.09
C SER A 104 3.80 -7.16 -6.49
N VAL A 105 2.99 -6.68 -5.53
CA VAL A 105 2.00 -5.62 -5.80
C VAL A 105 2.68 -4.33 -6.23
N SER A 106 3.74 -3.89 -5.54
CA SER A 106 4.46 -2.67 -5.92
C SER A 106 5.07 -2.77 -7.32
N GLY A 107 5.62 -3.94 -7.68
CA GLY A 107 6.19 -4.20 -9.00
C GLY A 107 5.13 -4.20 -10.10
N LEU A 108 4.00 -4.85 -9.86
CA LEU A 108 2.86 -4.82 -10.78
C LEU A 108 2.30 -3.41 -10.96
N TYR A 109 2.22 -2.63 -9.88
CA TYR A 109 1.79 -1.24 -9.97
C TYR A 109 2.77 -0.36 -10.73
N SER A 110 4.07 -0.59 -10.58
CA SER A 110 5.09 0.07 -11.42
C SER A 110 4.94 -0.30 -12.90
N LEU A 111 4.61 -1.56 -13.21
CA LEU A 111 4.43 -2.00 -14.59
C LEU A 111 3.14 -1.46 -15.24
N PHE A 112 2.00 -1.51 -14.54
CA PHE A 112 0.69 -1.11 -15.09
C PHE A 112 0.36 0.37 -14.89
N TYR A 113 0.96 1.03 -13.89
CA TYR A 113 0.72 2.43 -13.53
C TYR A 113 2.02 3.22 -13.42
N GLY A 114 2.99 2.93 -14.30
CA GLY A 114 4.37 3.45 -14.23
C GLY A 114 4.49 4.98 -14.20
N LYS A 115 3.47 5.72 -14.65
CA LYS A 115 3.41 7.19 -14.50
C LYS A 115 3.42 7.65 -13.03
N LYS A 116 2.79 6.88 -12.14
CA LYS A 116 2.71 7.18 -10.70
C LYS A 116 3.83 6.50 -9.90
N TYR A 117 4.24 5.29 -10.28
CA TYR A 117 5.21 4.48 -9.53
C TYR A 117 6.53 4.30 -10.30
N THR A 118 7.26 5.40 -10.49
CA THR A 118 8.50 5.45 -11.29
C THR A 118 9.74 4.91 -10.55
N ASN A 119 9.76 4.96 -9.21
CA ASN A 119 10.97 4.66 -8.42
C ASN A 119 10.95 3.28 -7.76
N ALA A 120 10.89 2.21 -8.57
CA ALA A 120 10.79 0.83 -8.08
C ALA A 120 11.90 0.44 -7.08
N THR A 121 13.16 0.83 -7.31
CA THR A 121 14.29 0.53 -6.43
C THR A 121 14.14 1.18 -5.04
N LYS A 122 13.69 2.44 -5.00
CA LYS A 122 13.44 3.16 -3.74
C LYS A 122 12.31 2.51 -2.97
N THR A 123 11.23 2.16 -3.67
CA THR A 123 10.08 1.48 -3.06
C THR A 123 10.45 0.10 -2.54
N PHE A 124 11.28 -0.67 -3.24
CA PHE A 124 11.79 -1.97 -2.76
C PHE A 124 12.56 -1.83 -1.44
N GLY A 125 13.54 -0.92 -1.37
CA GLY A 125 14.34 -0.71 -0.15
C GLY A 125 13.48 -0.26 1.03
N LEU A 126 12.51 0.61 0.77
CA LEU A 126 11.53 1.06 1.76
C LEU A 126 10.65 -0.10 2.26
N LEU A 127 10.17 -0.97 1.37
CA LEU A 127 9.36 -2.13 1.74
C LEU A 127 10.15 -3.15 2.57
N LEU A 128 11.42 -3.39 2.24
CA LEU A 128 12.31 -4.26 3.03
C LEU A 128 12.51 -3.72 4.44
N LEU A 129 12.83 -2.42 4.56
CA LEU A 129 13.02 -1.76 5.85
C LEU A 129 11.76 -1.88 6.72
N THR A 130 10.60 -1.61 6.13
CA THR A 130 9.32 -1.61 6.84
C THR A 130 8.90 -2.99 7.29
N ASN A 131 9.01 -4.01 6.42
CA ASN A 131 8.72 -5.39 6.81
C ASN A 131 9.74 -5.89 7.85
N GLY A 132 11.00 -5.46 7.76
CA GLY A 132 12.03 -5.78 8.76
C GLY A 132 11.73 -5.18 10.13
N ILE A 133 11.33 -3.91 10.20
CA ILE A 133 10.90 -3.27 11.45
C ILE A 133 9.65 -3.96 12.01
N LEU A 134 8.66 -4.26 11.16
CA LEU A 134 7.46 -4.99 11.57
C LEU A 134 7.76 -6.37 12.15
N PHE A 135 8.73 -7.09 11.59
CA PHE A 135 9.18 -8.38 12.13
C PHE A 135 9.61 -8.25 13.60
N PHE A 136 10.44 -7.24 13.92
CA PHE A 136 10.88 -7.03 15.30
C PHE A 136 9.74 -6.54 16.22
N ILE A 137 8.84 -5.70 15.73
CA ILE A 137 7.69 -5.20 16.51
C ILE A 137 6.71 -6.33 16.84
N LEU A 138 6.46 -7.24 15.90
CA LEU A 138 5.50 -8.32 16.08
C LEU A 138 6.11 -9.53 16.81
N ALA A 139 7.42 -9.69 16.85
CA ALA A 139 8.07 -10.82 17.52
C ALA A 139 7.61 -11.03 18.98
N PRO A 140 7.56 -10.00 19.85
CA PRO A 140 7.02 -10.16 21.21
C PRO A 140 5.57 -10.65 21.25
N ILE A 141 4.73 -10.21 20.31
CA ILE A 141 3.32 -10.63 20.24
C ILE A 141 3.23 -12.13 19.96
N TYR A 142 4.00 -12.63 18.99
CA TYR A 142 4.07 -14.08 18.71
C TYR A 142 4.56 -14.88 19.92
N LEU A 143 5.53 -14.36 20.68
CA LEU A 143 6.04 -15.04 21.88
C LEU A 143 5.01 -15.07 23.02
N VAL A 144 4.29 -13.96 23.24
CA VAL A 144 3.23 -13.87 24.27
C VAL A 144 2.10 -14.87 24.02
N PHE A 145 1.70 -15.04 22.76
CA PHE A 145 0.61 -15.95 22.38
C PHE A 145 1.08 -17.35 21.97
N SER A 146 2.33 -17.72 22.28
CA SER A 146 2.96 -19.00 21.88
C SER A 146 2.24 -20.27 22.34
N LYS A 147 1.39 -20.17 23.36
CA LYS A 147 0.71 -21.33 23.98
C LYS A 147 -0.54 -21.79 23.23
N ASP A 148 -1.14 -20.94 22.39
CA ASP A 148 -2.37 -21.25 21.66
C ASP A 148 -2.18 -21.10 20.16
N VAL A 149 -2.24 -22.22 19.45
CA VAL A 149 -2.08 -22.30 18.00
C VAL A 149 -3.16 -21.50 17.26
N GLN A 150 -4.41 -21.50 17.76
CA GLN A 150 -5.48 -20.74 17.12
C GLN A 150 -5.23 -19.25 17.23
N THR A 151 -4.85 -18.77 18.42
CA THR A 151 -4.45 -17.37 18.61
C THR A 151 -3.23 -17.00 17.77
N LEU A 152 -2.24 -17.88 17.61
CA LEU A 152 -1.10 -17.64 16.71
C LEU A 152 -1.51 -17.43 15.26
N PHE A 153 -2.54 -18.13 14.77
CA PHE A 153 -3.06 -17.89 13.41
C PHE A 153 -3.82 -16.57 13.29
N ILE A 154 -4.50 -16.12 14.34
CA ILE A 154 -5.11 -14.78 14.38
C ILE A 154 -4.01 -13.71 14.36
N VAL A 155 -2.94 -13.90 15.14
CA VAL A 155 -1.76 -13.01 15.15
C VAL A 155 -1.11 -12.98 13.76
N LEU A 156 -0.97 -14.12 13.09
CA LEU A 156 -0.50 -14.19 11.70
C LEU A 156 -1.42 -13.43 10.75
N GLY A 157 -2.74 -13.58 10.89
CA GLY A 157 -3.69 -12.84 10.06
C GLY A 157 -3.59 -11.33 10.26
N PHE A 158 -3.45 -10.88 11.50
CA PHE A 158 -3.18 -9.48 11.80
C PHE A 158 -1.85 -9.00 11.23
N HIS A 159 -0.77 -9.78 11.36
CA HIS A 159 0.54 -9.49 10.77
C HIS A 159 0.40 -9.25 9.27
N VAL A 160 -0.27 -10.14 8.54
CA VAL A 160 -0.49 -10.00 7.11
C VAL A 160 -1.24 -8.72 6.78
N LEU A 161 -2.40 -8.48 7.39
CA LEU A 161 -3.22 -7.29 7.11
C LEU A 161 -2.45 -6.00 7.43
N PHE A 162 -1.79 -5.96 8.58
CA PHE A 162 -1.06 -4.77 9.04
C PHE A 162 0.17 -4.50 8.18
N SER A 163 0.89 -5.55 7.77
CA SER A 163 2.03 -5.43 6.87
C SER A 163 1.62 -4.89 5.51
N VAL A 164 0.53 -5.41 4.92
CA VAL A 164 0.00 -4.88 3.65
C VAL A 164 -0.43 -3.42 3.81
N PHE A 165 -1.07 -3.06 4.92
CA PHE A 165 -1.51 -1.69 5.19
C PHE A 165 -0.34 -0.69 5.26
N ILE A 166 0.67 -0.97 6.10
CA ILE A 166 1.82 -0.07 6.25
C ILE A 166 2.62 0.00 4.95
N SER A 167 2.80 -1.14 4.26
CA SER A 167 3.49 -1.21 2.98
C SER A 167 2.75 -0.40 1.89
N ALA A 168 1.42 -0.49 1.82
CA ALA A 168 0.62 0.30 0.89
C ALA A 168 0.71 1.79 1.18
N CYS A 169 0.70 2.21 2.46
CA CYS A 169 0.93 3.60 2.84
C CYS A 169 2.29 4.09 2.36
N GLN A 170 3.33 3.29 2.54
CA GLN A 170 4.69 3.66 2.15
C GLN A 170 4.87 3.77 0.64
N VAL A 171 4.29 2.83 -0.11
CA VAL A 171 4.24 2.89 -1.58
C VAL A 171 3.57 4.20 -2.03
N GLU A 172 2.41 4.52 -1.46
CA GLU A 172 1.68 5.74 -1.81
C GLU A 172 2.45 7.01 -1.43
N PHE A 173 3.02 7.09 -0.23
CA PHE A 173 3.83 8.25 0.21
C PHE A 173 5.07 8.45 -0.66
N SER A 174 5.68 7.36 -1.12
CA SER A 174 6.84 7.43 -2.02
C SER A 174 6.47 7.86 -3.43
N SER A 175 5.22 7.62 -3.85
CA SER A 175 4.72 7.93 -5.20
C SER A 175 4.21 9.35 -5.34
N ASN A 176 3.50 9.87 -4.33
CA ASN A 176 2.99 11.24 -4.33
C ASN A 176 2.99 11.82 -2.90
N PRO A 177 4.12 12.41 -2.45
CA PRO A 177 4.25 12.91 -1.09
C PRO A 177 3.31 14.09 -0.81
N ASN A 178 3.02 14.92 -1.81
CA ASN A 178 2.19 16.13 -1.67
C ASN A 178 0.74 15.80 -1.31
N TYR A 179 0.26 14.59 -1.64
CA TYR A 179 -1.10 14.12 -1.34
C TYR A 179 -1.12 12.89 -0.42
N SER A 180 -0.02 12.66 0.30
CA SER A 180 0.17 11.53 1.22
C SER A 180 -0.96 11.43 2.27
N GLY A 181 -1.44 12.55 2.81
CA GLY A 181 -2.54 12.55 3.78
C GLY A 181 -3.85 11.95 3.23
N SER A 182 -4.18 12.23 1.96
CA SER A 182 -5.37 11.64 1.31
C SER A 182 -5.16 10.15 1.03
N ALA A 183 -3.97 9.76 0.57
CA ALA A 183 -3.64 8.35 0.35
C ALA A 183 -3.66 7.52 1.65
N PHE A 184 -3.16 8.09 2.76
CA PHE A 184 -3.24 7.48 4.08
C PHE A 184 -4.69 7.19 4.49
N MET A 185 -5.57 8.17 4.32
CA MET A 185 -7.00 8.01 4.61
C MET A 185 -7.63 6.89 3.78
N GLY A 186 -7.29 6.79 2.50
CA GLY A 186 -7.77 5.72 1.62
C GLY A 186 -7.31 4.33 2.08
N ASN A 187 -6.02 4.20 2.43
CA ASN A 187 -5.47 2.97 2.97
C ASN A 187 -6.12 2.58 4.30
N ILE A 188 -6.42 3.55 5.19
CA ILE A 188 -7.14 3.28 6.44
C ILE A 188 -8.54 2.73 6.16
N ILE A 189 -9.29 3.33 5.23
CA ILE A 189 -10.64 2.86 4.87
C ILE A 189 -10.57 1.40 4.39
N GLY A 190 -9.62 1.09 3.51
CA GLY A 190 -9.42 -0.27 3.01
C GLY A 190 -8.98 -1.26 4.09
N PHE A 191 -8.09 -0.85 5.00
CA PHE A 191 -7.64 -1.67 6.13
C PHE A 191 -8.78 -1.95 7.13
N ALA A 192 -9.58 -0.93 7.46
CA ALA A 192 -10.75 -1.08 8.31
C ALA A 192 -11.79 -2.03 7.69
N ALA A 193 -12.04 -1.92 6.38
CA ALA A 193 -12.90 -2.84 5.66
C ALA A 193 -12.35 -4.28 5.68
N ALA A 194 -11.04 -4.46 5.50
CA ALA A 194 -10.40 -5.78 5.57
C ALA A 194 -10.51 -6.41 6.97
N LEU A 195 -10.26 -5.63 8.03
CA LEU A 195 -10.44 -6.10 9.41
C LEU A 195 -11.90 -6.44 9.72
N LEU A 196 -12.84 -5.60 9.28
CA LEU A 196 -14.27 -5.84 9.50
C LEU A 196 -14.72 -7.14 8.80
N MET A 197 -14.36 -7.31 7.53
CA MET A 197 -14.67 -8.52 6.77
C MET A 197 -14.02 -9.76 7.40
N TYR A 198 -12.77 -9.64 7.85
CA TYR A 198 -12.08 -10.73 8.55
C TYR A 198 -12.81 -11.11 9.85
N ALA A 199 -13.22 -10.13 10.66
CA ALA A 199 -13.95 -10.36 11.91
C ALA A 199 -15.34 -10.98 11.68
N ILE A 200 -16.08 -10.51 10.66
CA ILE A 200 -17.39 -11.08 10.28
C ILE A 200 -17.22 -12.54 9.88
N ILE A 201 -16.24 -12.83 9.03
CA ILE A 201 -16.01 -14.19 8.53
C ILE A 201 -15.52 -15.09 9.67
N TYR A 202 -14.61 -14.62 10.53
CA TYR A 202 -14.20 -15.34 11.74
C TYR A 202 -15.38 -15.72 12.62
N LYS A 203 -16.27 -14.77 12.92
CA LYS A 203 -17.48 -15.02 13.71
C LYS A 203 -18.46 -15.98 13.02
N SER A 204 -18.56 -15.96 11.70
CA SER A 204 -19.39 -16.92 10.96
C SER A 204 -18.80 -18.33 10.91
N ALA A 205 -17.47 -18.43 11.00
CA ALA A 205 -16.76 -19.70 10.91
C ALA A 205 -16.73 -20.48 12.23
N THR A 206 -17.02 -19.84 13.37
CA THR A 206 -17.08 -20.50 14.69
C THR A 206 -18.22 -21.50 14.84
N THR A 207 -19.16 -21.57 13.89
CA THR A 207 -20.24 -22.57 13.86
C THR A 207 -19.94 -23.77 12.96
N GLY A 208 -18.74 -23.84 12.36
CA GLY A 208 -18.35 -24.88 11.40
C GLY A 208 -17.29 -25.86 11.90
N ASP A 209 -16.81 -26.72 11.01
CA ASP A 209 -15.73 -27.68 11.25
C ASP A 209 -14.40 -26.98 11.57
N THR A 210 -13.81 -27.31 12.72
CA THR A 210 -12.56 -26.74 13.26
C THR A 210 -11.36 -26.74 12.29
N GLN A 211 -11.24 -27.76 11.43
CA GLN A 211 -10.15 -27.79 10.43
C GLN A 211 -10.36 -26.74 9.33
N LYS A 212 -11.59 -26.63 8.82
CA LYS A 212 -11.94 -25.63 7.80
C LYS A 212 -11.81 -24.21 8.35
N GLN A 213 -12.20 -24.00 9.60
CA GLN A 213 -12.05 -22.73 10.30
C GLN A 213 -10.59 -22.28 10.36
N THR A 214 -9.67 -23.22 10.65
CA THR A 214 -8.23 -22.94 10.78
C THR A 214 -7.63 -22.49 9.45
N TYR A 215 -7.91 -23.19 8.34
CA TYR A 215 -7.44 -22.80 7.02
C TYR A 215 -8.03 -21.47 6.56
N LEU A 216 -9.32 -21.24 6.82
CA LEU A 216 -9.99 -19.99 6.47
C LEU A 216 -9.33 -18.80 7.19
N LEU A 217 -9.05 -18.94 8.49
CA LEU A 217 -8.47 -17.88 9.32
C LEU A 217 -7.07 -17.45 8.91
N MET A 218 -6.32 -18.39 8.35
CA MET A 218 -4.94 -18.23 7.95
C MET A 218 -4.80 -17.61 6.56
N LEU A 219 -5.65 -18.00 5.61
CA LEU A 219 -5.52 -17.64 4.19
C LEU A 219 -6.26 -16.36 3.81
N LEU A 220 -7.40 -16.14 4.46
CA LEU A 220 -8.28 -15.01 4.19
C LEU A 220 -7.62 -13.63 4.38
N PRO A 221 -6.76 -13.40 5.39
CA PRO A 221 -6.04 -12.14 5.57
C PRO A 221 -5.27 -11.67 4.33
N SER A 222 -4.61 -12.59 3.62
CA SER A 222 -3.86 -12.25 2.40
C SER A 222 -4.80 -11.75 1.30
N ILE A 223 -5.91 -12.46 1.08
CA ILE A 223 -6.90 -12.10 0.06
C ILE A 223 -7.53 -10.74 0.40
N LEU A 224 -8.00 -10.57 1.64
CA LEU A 224 -8.65 -9.33 2.07
C LEU A 224 -7.69 -8.15 2.07
N GLY A 225 -6.48 -8.32 2.60
CA GLY A 225 -5.47 -7.26 2.68
C GLY A 225 -5.08 -6.75 1.30
N TYR A 226 -4.64 -7.64 0.42
CA TYR A 226 -4.19 -7.25 -0.92
C TYR A 226 -5.33 -6.75 -1.82
N THR A 227 -6.59 -7.10 -1.54
CA THR A 227 -7.72 -6.64 -2.37
C THR A 227 -8.33 -5.33 -1.85
N LEU A 228 -8.69 -5.28 -0.56
CA LEU A 228 -9.49 -4.20 0.00
C LEU A 228 -8.67 -2.96 0.33
N ILE A 229 -7.39 -3.11 0.72
CA ILE A 229 -6.52 -1.97 1.03
C ILE A 229 -6.28 -1.13 -0.24
N PRO A 230 -5.85 -1.72 -1.38
CA PRO A 230 -5.68 -0.93 -2.60
C PRO A 230 -7.00 -0.41 -3.19
N LEU A 231 -8.10 -1.14 -2.98
CA LEU A 231 -9.43 -0.66 -3.37
C LEU A 231 -9.80 0.62 -2.60
N GLY A 232 -9.61 0.62 -1.28
CA GLY A 232 -9.84 1.80 -0.43
C GLY A 232 -8.99 3.00 -0.85
N ALA A 233 -7.70 2.76 -1.15
CA ALA A 233 -6.81 3.78 -1.68
C ALA A 233 -7.31 4.36 -3.02
N GLY A 234 -7.65 3.50 -3.98
CA GLY A 234 -8.12 3.93 -5.31
C GLY A 234 -9.48 4.67 -5.26
N LEU A 235 -10.42 4.22 -4.42
CA LEU A 235 -11.68 4.91 -4.22
C LEU A 235 -11.48 6.31 -3.63
N ARG A 236 -10.63 6.41 -2.59
CA ARG A 236 -10.33 7.70 -1.98
C ARG A 236 -9.62 8.65 -2.93
N GLU A 237 -8.66 8.16 -3.71
CA GLU A 237 -7.93 8.96 -4.69
C GLU A 237 -8.89 9.57 -5.73
N LYS A 238 -9.84 8.78 -6.24
CA LYS A 238 -10.88 9.26 -7.15
C LYS A 238 -11.82 10.28 -6.51
N ILE A 239 -12.24 10.05 -5.26
CA ILE A 239 -13.08 11.00 -4.52
C ILE A 239 -12.33 12.31 -4.27
N TYR A 240 -11.06 12.23 -3.87
CA TYR A 240 -10.23 13.39 -3.58
C TYR A 240 -9.93 14.22 -4.83
N TYR A 241 -9.69 13.57 -5.97
CA TYR A 241 -9.50 14.28 -7.24
C TYR A 241 -10.71 15.18 -7.57
N LYS A 242 -11.94 14.72 -7.34
CA LYS A 242 -13.14 15.56 -7.50
C LYS A 242 -13.19 16.74 -6.53
N PHE A 243 -12.77 16.56 -5.27
CA PHE A 243 -12.68 17.66 -4.33
C PHE A 243 -11.65 18.71 -4.77
N TYR A 244 -10.52 18.25 -5.30
CA TYR A 244 -9.49 19.09 -5.89
C TYR A 244 -10.02 19.88 -7.09
N GLU A 245 -10.78 19.25 -8.00
CA GLU A 245 -11.44 19.94 -9.13
C GLU A 245 -12.44 21.01 -8.67
N MET A 246 -13.07 20.84 -7.50
CA MET A 246 -13.95 21.83 -6.89
C MET A 246 -13.19 22.95 -6.14
N GLY A 247 -11.87 23.00 -6.27
CA GLY A 247 -11.01 24.01 -5.63
C GLY A 247 -10.64 23.71 -4.18
N ASN A 248 -10.98 22.54 -3.64
CA ASN A 248 -10.61 22.15 -2.28
C ASN A 248 -9.31 21.36 -2.26
N ASN A 249 -8.25 21.95 -1.70
CA ASN A 249 -6.94 21.34 -1.59
C ASN A 249 -6.49 21.05 -0.15
N GLY A 250 -7.42 20.70 0.74
CA GLY A 250 -7.16 20.56 2.18
C GLY A 250 -6.17 19.45 2.60
N PHE A 251 -5.79 18.53 1.70
CA PHE A 251 -4.81 17.47 1.99
C PHE A 251 -3.47 17.68 1.27
N PHE A 252 -3.26 18.82 0.63
CA PHE A 252 -1.98 19.15 0.02
C PHE A 252 -0.96 19.56 1.08
N ILE A 253 0.21 18.94 0.99
CA ILE A 253 1.38 19.27 1.80
C ILE A 253 2.43 19.81 0.83
N PRO A 254 2.82 21.10 0.92
CA PRO A 254 3.82 21.67 0.04
C PRO A 254 5.16 20.98 0.24
N SER A 255 5.82 20.62 -0.87
CA SER A 255 7.18 20.10 -0.80
C SER A 255 8.18 21.25 -0.63
N PRO A 256 9.38 20.99 -0.07
CA PRO A 256 10.45 22.00 -0.03
C PRO A 256 10.81 22.56 -1.42
N SER A 257 10.65 21.74 -2.47
CA SER A 257 10.85 22.17 -3.86
C SER A 257 9.75 23.10 -4.40
N ASP A 258 8.60 23.16 -3.74
CA ASP A 258 7.49 24.07 -4.07
C ASP A 258 7.58 25.35 -3.22
N SER A 259 8.10 25.23 -1.98
CA SER A 259 8.26 26.34 -1.05
C SER A 259 9.23 27.42 -1.57
N GLY A 260 10.25 27.02 -2.34
CA GLY A 260 11.17 27.96 -3.02
C GLY A 260 10.55 28.73 -4.19
N GLN A 261 9.47 28.21 -4.80
CA GLN A 261 8.72 28.92 -5.86
C GLN A 261 7.71 29.91 -5.28
N ILE A 262 7.13 29.61 -4.11
CA ILE A 262 6.18 30.52 -3.44
C ILE A 262 6.91 31.78 -2.95
N LEU A 263 8.10 31.64 -2.37
CA LEU A 263 8.92 32.78 -1.91
C LEU A 263 9.45 33.63 -3.08
N THR A 264 9.82 33.02 -4.20
CA THR A 264 10.31 33.77 -5.38
C THR A 264 9.21 34.46 -6.19
N GLY A 265 7.94 34.06 -6.02
CA GLY A 265 6.79 34.74 -6.63
C GLY A 265 6.47 36.07 -5.97
N GLU A 266 6.48 36.12 -4.64
CA GLU A 266 6.31 37.37 -3.89
C GLU A 266 7.52 38.29 -4.02
N ASP A 267 8.74 37.76 -4.02
CA ASP A 267 9.95 38.58 -4.21
C ASP A 267 10.06 39.16 -5.63
N LYS A 268 9.59 38.45 -6.66
CA LYS A 268 9.55 38.99 -8.03
C LYS A 268 8.50 40.08 -8.21
N LEU A 269 7.31 39.91 -7.63
CA LEU A 269 6.27 40.95 -7.63
C LEU A 269 6.70 42.19 -6.84
N ARG A 270 7.47 42.01 -5.76
CA ARG A 270 7.99 43.12 -4.96
C ARG A 270 9.09 43.90 -5.68
N ASN A 271 9.98 43.22 -6.40
CA ASN A 271 11.01 43.87 -7.20
C ASN A 271 10.44 44.56 -8.46
N GLU A 272 9.41 43.99 -9.11
CA GLU A 272 8.74 44.68 -10.22
C GLU A 272 7.99 45.94 -9.77
N ILE A 273 7.45 45.99 -8.55
CA ILE A 273 6.81 47.19 -8.00
C ILE A 273 7.85 48.25 -7.58
N GLU A 274 9.02 47.84 -7.10
CA GLU A 274 10.11 48.76 -6.75
C GLU A 274 10.79 49.35 -8.00
N ASP A 275 11.01 48.57 -9.07
CA ASP A 275 11.61 49.07 -10.32
C ASP A 275 10.70 50.06 -11.08
N ILE A 276 9.38 50.01 -10.90
CA ILE A 276 8.43 50.97 -11.51
C ILE A 276 8.44 52.32 -10.76
N ASN A 277 8.98 52.38 -9.54
CA ASN A 277 8.88 53.55 -8.66
C ASN A 277 10.23 54.30 -8.48
N ILE A 278 11.26 53.96 -9.26
CA ILE A 278 12.56 54.65 -9.29
C ILE A 278 12.75 55.36 -10.64
N GLU A 279 11.74 56.09 -11.11
CA GLU A 279 11.91 57.18 -12.07
C GLU A 279 10.96 58.33 -11.66
N GLY A 280 11.41 59.13 -10.69
CA GLY A 280 10.76 60.34 -10.21
C GLY A 280 11.77 61.30 -9.60
#